data_AF-A0A959B610-F1
#
_entry.id   AF-A0A959B610-F1
#
_cell.length_a   1.000
_cell.length_b   1.000
_cell.length_c   1.000
_cell.angle_alpha   90.00
_cell.angle_beta   90.00
_cell.angle_gamma   90.00
#
_symmetry.space_group_name_H-M   'P 1'
#
loop_
_entity.id
_entity.type
_entity.pdbx_description
1 polymer ?
#
loop_
_entity_poly.entity_id
_entity_poly.type
_entity_poly.pdbx_seq_one_letter_code
_entity_poly.pdbx_strand_id
1 'polypeptide(L)'
;MKLDLTPMKVVFVLIAIMLFIVTMGGLCILLEETGLVNNRITRFFSKLFSLDGEFNIPAAFSVLLIQANALLLFLIAMGERAERSKYNIFWLVLSMVFLFLSFDESWMIHDVWNDIIKKYFVETSGFLKFAWIIPYGVGLILFTSLLIPFLIHLPSRTRKLFLISGGIYVLGALGMEATGGKIAEAYGYE
;
A
#
# COMPACT_ATOMS: atom_id res chain seq x y z
N MET A 1 0.21 -0.86 32.86
CA MET A 1 -0.11 0.27 31.95
C MET A 1 -1.29 -0.16 31.09
N LYS A 2 -2.47 0.47 31.20
CA LYS A 2 -3.62 0.18 30.32
C LYS A 2 -3.55 1.14 29.13
N LEU A 3 -3.34 0.62 27.93
CA LEU A 3 -3.40 1.40 26.69
C LEU A 3 -4.88 1.67 26.36
N ASP A 4 -5.32 2.92 26.48
CA ASP A 4 -6.67 3.35 26.09
C ASP A 4 -6.69 3.71 24.59
N LEU A 5 -6.81 2.69 23.76
CA LEU A 5 -6.87 2.81 22.29
C LEU A 5 -8.32 2.98 21.84
N THR A 6 -8.65 4.17 21.33
CA THR A 6 -9.93 4.41 20.64
C THR A 6 -9.68 4.54 19.13
N PRO A 7 -10.62 4.11 18.27
CA PRO A 7 -10.46 4.20 16.81
C PRO A 7 -10.11 5.61 16.33
N MET A 8 -10.72 6.64 16.92
CA MET A 8 -10.46 8.04 16.58
C MET A 8 -9.03 8.47 16.93
N LYS A 9 -8.52 8.06 18.11
CA LYS A 9 -7.13 8.37 18.49
C LYS A 9 -6.15 7.72 17.53
N VAL A 10 -6.40 6.46 17.15
CA VAL A 10 -5.55 5.73 16.19
C VAL A 10 -5.54 6.45 14.83
N VAL A 11 -6.71 6.76 14.27
CA VAL A 11 -6.83 7.48 12.99
C VAL A 11 -6.11 8.82 13.05
N PHE A 12 -6.30 9.60 14.11
CA PHE A 12 -5.65 10.91 14.27
C PHE A 12 -4.13 10.79 14.28
N VAL A 13 -3.59 9.84 15.06
CA VAL A 13 -2.14 9.59 15.12
C VAL A 13 -1.59 9.16 13.76
N LEU A 14 -2.25 8.23 13.08
CA LEU A 14 -1.81 7.76 11.77
C LEU A 14 -1.83 8.87 10.71
N ILE A 15 -2.86 9.72 10.71
CA ILE A 15 -2.93 10.89 9.83
C ILE A 15 -1.82 11.90 10.17
N ALA A 16 -1.56 12.16 11.45
CA ALA A 16 -0.48 13.07 11.85
C ALA A 16 0.90 12.57 11.39
N ILE A 17 1.17 11.26 11.50
CA ILE A 17 2.41 10.64 11.00
C ILE A 17 2.48 10.75 9.47
N MET A 18 1.38 10.42 8.77
CA MET A 18 1.32 10.52 7.31
C MET A 18 1.57 11.95 6.83
N LEU A 19 0.91 12.95 7.42
CA LEU A 19 1.09 14.36 7.07
C LEU A 19 2.52 14.83 7.32
N PHE A 20 3.14 14.39 8.42
CA PHE A 20 4.55 14.66 8.70
C PHE A 20 5.45 14.07 7.61
N ILE A 21 5.26 12.80 7.25
CA ILE A 21 6.05 12.12 6.20
C ILE A 21 5.91 12.84 4.86
N VAL A 22 4.68 13.15 4.42
CA VAL A 22 4.41 13.85 3.15
C VAL A 22 5.03 15.25 3.15
N THR A 23 4.90 15.99 4.26
CA THR A 23 5.48 17.34 4.39
C THR A 23 7.00 17.30 4.32
N MET A 24 7.63 16.34 5.01
CA MET A 24 9.09 16.18 4.98
C MET A 24 9.58 15.76 3.60
N GLY A 25 8.90 14.82 2.93
CA GLY A 25 9.22 14.42 1.56
C GLY A 25 9.14 15.59 0.58
N GLY A 26 8.04 16.36 0.62
CA GLY A 26 7.87 17.55 -0.21
C GLY A 26 8.91 18.65 0.06
N LEU A 27 9.29 18.85 1.34
CA LEU A 27 10.37 19.77 1.70
C LEU A 27 11.72 19.31 1.15
N CYS A 28 12.02 18.02 1.18
CA CYS A 28 13.27 17.49 0.63
C CYS A 28 13.35 17.73 -0.88
N ILE A 29 12.27 17.46 -1.62
CA ILE A 29 12.20 17.72 -3.06
C ILE A 29 12.42 19.21 -3.36
N LEU A 30 11.75 20.10 -2.62
CA LEU A 30 11.90 21.56 -2.81
C LEU A 30 13.35 22.03 -2.57
N LEU A 31 14.02 21.50 -1.54
CA LEU A 31 15.40 21.85 -1.22
C LEU A 31 16.39 21.35 -2.27
N GLU A 32 16.14 20.21 -2.89
CA GLU A 32 16.95 19.68 -3.99
C GLU A 32 16.77 20.50 -5.27
N GLU A 33 15.53 20.79 -5.67
CA GLU A 33 15.20 21.53 -6.90
C GLU A 33 15.68 22.99 -6.87
N THR A 34 15.59 23.65 -5.71
CA THR A 34 16.01 25.04 -5.58
C THR A 34 17.54 25.22 -5.59
N GLY A 35 18.32 24.13 -5.46
CA GLY A 35 19.77 24.17 -5.41
C GLY A 35 20.35 24.93 -4.21
N LEU A 36 19.49 25.41 -3.29
CA LEU A 36 19.88 26.24 -2.15
C LEU A 36 20.79 25.49 -1.17
N VAL A 37 20.63 24.16 -1.09
CA VAL A 37 21.44 23.30 -0.21
C VAL A 37 21.65 21.93 -0.88
N ASN A 38 22.69 21.80 -1.71
CA ASN A 38 23.10 20.50 -2.27
C ASN A 38 24.32 19.96 -1.53
N ASN A 39 24.10 19.26 -0.42
CA ASN A 39 25.16 18.64 0.36
C ASN A 39 24.83 17.17 0.70
N ARG A 40 25.72 16.50 1.45
CA ARG A 40 25.50 15.10 1.83
C ARG A 40 24.27 14.91 2.72
N ILE A 41 23.95 15.93 3.53
CA ILE A 41 22.85 15.88 4.50
C ILE A 41 21.50 15.95 3.78
N THR A 42 21.33 16.89 2.85
CA THR A 42 20.07 17.02 2.10
C THR A 42 19.76 15.77 1.31
N ARG A 43 20.71 15.24 0.55
CA ARG A 43 20.55 13.96 -0.17
C ARG A 43 20.22 12.77 0.73
N PHE A 44 20.76 12.74 1.95
CA PHE A 44 20.43 11.70 2.93
C PHE A 44 18.95 11.80 3.34
N PHE A 45 18.48 13.00 3.67
CA PHE A 45 17.08 13.23 4.05
C PHE A 45 16.11 12.98 2.89
N SER A 46 16.46 13.36 1.67
CA SER A 46 15.64 13.08 0.49
C SER A 46 15.45 11.59 0.26
N LYS A 47 16.52 10.78 0.40
CA LYS A 47 16.39 9.32 0.35
C LYS A 47 15.56 8.77 1.52
N LEU A 48 15.75 9.32 2.72
CA LEU A 48 15.08 8.87 3.93
C LEU A 48 13.57 9.15 3.93
N PHE A 49 13.13 10.22 3.26
CA PHE A 49 11.74 10.65 3.14
C PHE A 49 11.17 10.55 1.71
N SER A 50 11.85 9.84 0.81
CA SER A 50 11.39 9.65 -0.56
C SER A 50 10.07 8.87 -0.56
N LEU A 51 8.98 9.47 -1.06
CA LEU A 51 7.68 8.80 -1.12
C LEU A 51 7.63 7.66 -2.15
N ASP A 52 8.54 7.70 -3.13
CA ASP A 52 8.72 6.71 -4.20
C ASP A 52 9.91 5.78 -3.92
N GLY A 53 10.58 5.97 -2.78
CA GLY A 53 11.78 5.23 -2.43
C GLY A 53 11.49 4.02 -1.57
N GLU A 54 12.39 3.05 -1.67
CA GLU A 54 12.35 1.82 -0.90
C GLU A 54 13.30 1.85 0.31
N PHE A 55 13.04 0.99 1.30
CA PHE A 55 13.85 0.88 2.53
C PHE A 55 14.04 2.21 3.29
N ASN A 56 12.98 3.01 3.39
CA ASN A 56 13.00 4.32 4.04
C ASN A 56 11.84 4.50 5.03
N ILE A 57 11.66 5.71 5.58
CA ILE A 57 10.63 5.98 6.59
C ILE A 57 9.20 5.81 6.03
N PRO A 58 8.84 6.40 4.87
CA PRO A 58 7.56 6.13 4.20
C PRO A 58 7.26 4.63 4.01
N ALA A 59 8.19 3.87 3.44
CA ALA A 59 8.03 2.44 3.18
C ALA A 59 7.84 1.66 4.50
N ALA A 60 8.66 1.93 5.52
CA ALA A 60 8.51 1.29 6.83
C ALA A 60 7.14 1.59 7.47
N PHE A 61 6.62 2.81 7.31
CA PHE A 61 5.29 3.18 7.78
C PHE A 61 4.19 2.39 7.04
N SER A 62 4.29 2.28 5.71
CA SER A 62 3.38 1.47 4.87
C SER A 62 3.37 0.00 5.30
N VAL A 63 4.56 -0.62 5.41
CA VAL A 63 4.75 -2.00 5.87
C VAL A 63 4.07 -2.24 7.22
N LEU A 64 4.32 -1.38 8.21
CA LEU A 64 3.75 -1.53 9.55
C LEU A 64 2.22 -1.39 9.55
N LEU A 65 1.67 -0.48 8.74
CA LEU A 65 0.22 -0.35 8.58
C LEU A 65 -0.42 -1.60 7.95
N ILE A 66 0.21 -2.15 6.92
CA ILE A 66 -0.25 -3.35 6.23
C ILE A 66 -0.20 -4.56 7.19
N GLN A 67 0.87 -4.71 7.98
CA GLN A 67 0.98 -5.76 9.02
C GLN A 67 -0.08 -5.59 10.11
N ALA A 68 -0.32 -4.36 10.57
CA ALA A 68 -1.37 -4.09 11.54
C ALA A 68 -2.74 -4.50 10.98
N ASN A 69 -3.03 -4.23 9.71
CA ASN A 69 -4.25 -4.69 9.07
C ASN A 69 -4.32 -6.23 8.98
N ALA A 70 -3.23 -6.88 8.55
CA ALA A 70 -3.14 -8.34 8.51
C ALA A 70 -3.43 -8.98 9.87
N LEU A 71 -2.87 -8.41 10.95
CA LEU A 71 -3.11 -8.87 12.33
C LEU A 71 -4.55 -8.64 12.77
N LEU A 72 -5.12 -7.46 12.51
CA LEU A 72 -6.52 -7.18 12.86
C LEU A 72 -7.49 -8.13 12.15
N LEU A 73 -7.27 -8.38 10.86
CA LEU A 73 -8.06 -9.35 10.08
C LEU A 73 -7.91 -10.78 10.62
N PHE A 74 -6.71 -11.16 11.06
CA PHE A 74 -6.48 -12.46 11.70
C PHE A 74 -7.24 -12.59 13.02
N LEU A 75 -7.20 -11.56 13.87
CA LEU A 75 -7.92 -11.54 15.14
C LEU A 75 -9.44 -11.63 14.91
N ILE A 76 -9.97 -10.93 13.89
CA ILE A 76 -11.38 -11.05 13.48
C ILE A 76 -11.68 -12.49 13.04
N ALA A 77 -10.81 -13.10 12.22
CA ALA A 77 -10.98 -14.48 11.78
C ALA A 77 -11.04 -15.48 12.96
N MET A 78 -10.22 -15.25 13.99
CA MET A 78 -10.24 -16.07 15.21
C MET A 78 -11.52 -15.87 16.03
N GLY A 79 -12.04 -14.63 16.12
CA GLY A 79 -13.33 -14.35 16.74
C GLY A 79 -14.49 -15.06 16.02
N GLU A 80 -14.58 -14.92 14.70
CA GLU A 80 -15.62 -15.54 13.86
C GLU A 80 -15.55 -17.08 13.87
N ARG A 81 -14.35 -17.65 14.04
CA ARG A 81 -14.19 -19.10 14.21
C ARG A 81 -14.87 -19.59 15.48
N ALA A 82 -14.83 -18.82 16.57
CA ALA A 82 -15.53 -19.17 17.81
C ALA A 82 -17.05 -19.19 17.63
N GLU A 83 -17.57 -18.38 16.70
CA GLU A 83 -19.00 -18.28 16.36
C GLU A 83 -19.45 -19.27 15.26
N ARG A 84 -18.55 -20.15 14.76
CA ARG A 84 -18.80 -21.11 13.67
C ARG A 84 -19.33 -20.47 12.37
N SER A 85 -19.00 -19.21 12.14
CA SER A 85 -19.35 -18.49 10.92
C SER A 85 -18.58 -19.04 9.72
N LYS A 86 -19.28 -19.38 8.64
CA LYS A 86 -18.66 -19.77 7.36
C LYS A 86 -17.79 -18.65 6.75
N TYR A 87 -17.88 -17.43 7.27
CA TYR A 87 -17.13 -16.28 6.77
C TYR A 87 -15.75 -16.14 7.41
N ASN A 88 -15.41 -16.96 8.41
CA ASN A 88 -14.10 -16.96 9.05
C ASN A 88 -12.95 -17.16 8.05
N ILE A 89 -13.16 -18.00 7.02
CA ILE A 89 -12.16 -18.30 6.00
C ILE A 89 -11.86 -17.07 5.14
N PHE A 90 -12.84 -16.21 4.87
CA PHE A 90 -12.62 -14.99 4.08
C PHE A 90 -11.80 -13.97 4.86
N TRP A 91 -12.03 -13.83 6.16
CA TRP A 91 -11.19 -13.01 7.04
C TRP A 91 -9.75 -13.52 7.12
N LEU A 92 -9.58 -14.85 7.20
CA LEU A 92 -8.25 -15.46 7.20
C LEU A 92 -7.53 -15.27 5.86
N VAL A 93 -8.23 -15.46 4.73
CA VAL A 93 -7.66 -15.21 3.39
C VAL A 93 -7.27 -13.74 3.24
N LEU A 94 -8.13 -12.79 3.67
CA LEU A 94 -7.80 -11.37 3.68
C LEU A 94 -6.54 -11.08 4.50
N SER A 95 -6.44 -11.66 5.70
CA SER A 95 -5.24 -11.54 6.54
C SER A 95 -3.98 -12.02 5.82
N MET A 96 -4.04 -13.19 5.19
CA MET A 96 -2.92 -13.76 4.43
C MET A 96 -2.54 -12.91 3.22
N VAL A 97 -3.52 -12.32 2.52
CA VAL A 97 -3.27 -11.39 1.41
C VAL A 97 -2.57 -10.13 1.90
N PHE A 98 -3.04 -9.49 2.98
CA PHE A 98 -2.36 -8.33 3.54
C PHE A 98 -0.96 -8.67 4.08
N LEU A 99 -0.77 -9.86 4.66
CA LEU A 99 0.55 -10.32 5.07
C LEU A 99 1.49 -10.48 3.86
N PHE A 100 1.01 -11.06 2.76
CA PHE A 100 1.75 -11.12 1.50
C PHE A 100 2.10 -9.73 0.98
N LEU A 101 1.15 -8.78 0.94
CA LEU A 101 1.39 -7.41 0.51
C LEU A 101 2.42 -6.70 1.40
N SER A 102 2.49 -7.00 2.70
CA SER A 102 3.54 -6.47 3.56
C SER A 102 4.92 -7.00 3.19
N PHE A 103 5.02 -8.26 2.79
CA PHE A 103 6.29 -8.84 2.33
C PHE A 103 6.68 -8.28 0.96
N ASP A 104 5.71 -8.11 0.08
CA ASP A 104 5.89 -7.46 -1.23
C ASP A 104 6.52 -6.08 -1.06
N GLU A 105 5.92 -5.23 -0.22
CA GLU A 105 6.45 -3.91 0.11
C GLU A 105 7.84 -3.97 0.77
N SER A 106 8.07 -4.94 1.66
CA SER A 106 9.37 -5.01 2.37
C SER A 106 10.52 -5.50 1.50
N TRP A 107 10.22 -6.34 0.49
CA TRP A 107 11.22 -7.05 -0.31
C TRP A 107 11.14 -6.70 -1.80
N MET A 108 10.31 -5.74 -2.18
CA MET A 108 10.15 -5.26 -3.56
C MET A 108 9.84 -6.41 -4.53
N ILE A 109 8.93 -7.32 -4.13
CA ILE A 109 8.61 -8.50 -4.96
C ILE A 109 7.98 -8.05 -6.29
N HIS A 110 7.20 -6.97 -6.28
CA HIS A 110 6.64 -6.36 -7.47
C HIS A 110 7.71 -5.88 -8.47
N ASP A 111 8.89 -5.43 -8.03
CA ASP A 111 9.99 -5.08 -8.93
C ASP A 111 10.56 -6.30 -9.65
N VAL A 112 10.68 -7.42 -8.95
CA VAL A 112 11.10 -8.69 -9.58
C VAL A 112 10.11 -9.09 -10.68
N TRP A 113 8.80 -8.92 -10.44
CA TRP A 113 7.78 -9.16 -11.46
C TRP A 113 7.87 -8.16 -12.62
N ASN A 114 8.11 -6.89 -12.33
CA ASN A 114 8.30 -5.85 -13.33
C ASN A 114 9.41 -6.24 -14.31
N ASP A 115 10.57 -6.64 -13.78
CA ASP A 115 11.73 -7.03 -14.57
C ASP A 115 11.49 -8.30 -15.39
N ILE A 116 10.89 -9.33 -14.77
CA ILE A 116 10.59 -10.60 -15.46
C ILE A 116 9.62 -10.37 -16.62
N ILE A 117 8.56 -9.58 -16.42
CA ILE A 117 7.53 -9.35 -17.43
C ILE A 117 8.10 -8.56 -18.61
N LYS A 118 8.82 -7.47 -18.32
CA LYS A 118 9.48 -6.67 -19.36
C LYS A 118 10.50 -7.47 -20.16
N LYS A 119 11.26 -8.34 -19.49
CA LYS A 119 12.32 -9.12 -20.14
C LYS A 119 11.81 -10.24 -21.02
N TYR A 120 10.73 -10.93 -20.63
CA TYR A 120 10.34 -12.19 -21.26
C TYR A 120 8.96 -12.18 -21.94
N PHE A 121 8.09 -11.21 -21.65
CA PHE A 121 6.69 -11.29 -22.07
C PHE A 121 6.24 -10.11 -22.92
N VAL A 122 6.42 -8.87 -22.45
CA VAL A 122 5.86 -7.70 -23.13
C VAL A 122 6.62 -6.43 -22.78
N GLU A 123 6.89 -5.59 -23.78
CA GLU A 123 7.33 -4.21 -23.55
C GLU A 123 6.13 -3.39 -23.08
N THR A 124 6.28 -2.71 -21.94
CA THR A 124 5.20 -1.92 -21.35
C THR A 124 5.52 -0.43 -21.36
N SER A 125 4.48 0.40 -21.51
CA SER A 125 4.57 1.85 -21.58
C SER A 125 3.34 2.54 -20.97
N GLY A 126 3.42 3.85 -20.79
CA GLY A 126 2.39 4.71 -20.23
C GLY A 126 1.97 4.26 -18.83
N PHE A 127 0.66 4.07 -18.65
CA PHE A 127 0.08 3.64 -17.37
C PHE A 127 0.46 2.22 -16.95
N LEU A 128 1.00 1.41 -17.87
CA LEU A 128 1.49 0.07 -17.58
C LEU A 128 3.02 0.01 -17.59
N LYS A 129 3.71 1.17 -17.60
CA LYS A 129 5.18 1.22 -17.56
C LYS A 129 5.74 0.35 -16.44
N PHE A 130 5.07 0.28 -15.29
CA PHE A 130 5.33 -0.73 -14.28
C PHE A 130 4.52 -2.00 -14.55
N ALA A 131 5.19 -3.03 -15.08
CA ALA A 131 4.56 -4.22 -15.63
C ALA A 131 3.93 -5.12 -14.56
N TRP A 132 4.36 -4.99 -13.29
CA TRP A 132 3.80 -5.71 -12.15
C TRP A 132 2.32 -5.39 -11.90
N ILE A 133 1.84 -4.23 -12.38
CA ILE A 133 0.43 -3.83 -12.36
C ILE A 133 -0.46 -4.89 -13.05
N ILE A 134 0.06 -5.59 -14.08
CA ILE A 134 -0.69 -6.59 -14.84
C ILE A 134 -1.05 -7.80 -13.96
N PRO A 135 -0.10 -8.59 -13.41
CA PRO A 135 -0.43 -9.74 -12.58
C PRO A 135 -1.20 -9.35 -11.31
N TYR A 136 -0.87 -8.22 -10.67
CA TYR A 136 -1.53 -7.79 -9.45
C TYR A 136 -2.94 -7.27 -9.72
N GLY A 137 -3.16 -6.56 -10.83
CA GLY A 137 -4.47 -6.12 -11.28
C GLY A 137 -5.41 -7.29 -11.61
N VAL A 138 -4.92 -8.30 -12.32
CA VAL A 138 -5.69 -9.54 -12.58
C VAL A 138 -6.02 -10.25 -11.26
N GLY A 139 -5.02 -10.40 -10.38
CA GLY A 139 -5.20 -10.98 -9.05
C GLY A 139 -6.24 -10.25 -8.23
N LEU A 140 -6.22 -8.92 -8.23
CA LEU A 140 -7.18 -8.07 -7.52
C LEU A 140 -8.61 -8.24 -8.03
N ILE A 141 -8.82 -8.31 -9.35
CA ILE A 141 -10.15 -8.51 -9.94
C ILE A 141 -10.70 -9.88 -9.53
N LEU A 142 -9.90 -10.94 -9.67
CA LEU A 142 -10.29 -12.30 -9.28
C LEU A 142 -10.60 -12.38 -7.78
N PHE A 143 -9.70 -11.85 -6.96
CA PHE A 143 -9.82 -11.84 -5.51
C PHE A 143 -11.08 -11.10 -5.04
N THR A 144 -11.30 -9.89 -5.57
CA THR A 144 -12.47 -9.07 -5.22
C THR A 144 -13.77 -9.77 -5.64
N SER A 145 -13.79 -10.39 -6.82
CA SER A 145 -14.94 -11.15 -7.32
C SER A 145 -15.31 -12.32 -6.38
N LEU A 146 -14.31 -13.04 -5.87
CA LEU A 146 -14.50 -14.12 -4.89
C LEU A 146 -15.00 -13.60 -3.54
N LEU A 147 -14.67 -12.36 -3.17
CA LEU A 147 -15.11 -11.71 -1.92
C LEU A 147 -16.52 -11.11 -1.99
N ILE A 148 -17.15 -10.98 -3.16
CA ILE A 148 -18.47 -10.33 -3.29
C ILE A 148 -19.52 -10.91 -2.31
N PRO A 149 -19.72 -12.24 -2.20
CA PRO A 149 -20.73 -12.79 -1.29
C PRO A 149 -20.44 -12.44 0.18
N PHE A 150 -19.17 -12.45 0.56
CA PHE A 150 -18.71 -12.05 1.88
C PHE A 150 -18.95 -10.56 2.13
N LEU A 151 -18.58 -9.70 1.19
CA LEU A 151 -18.78 -8.25 1.30
C LEU A 151 -20.25 -7.88 1.42
N ILE A 152 -21.13 -8.52 0.64
CA ILE A 152 -22.59 -8.28 0.70
C ILE A 152 -23.15 -8.68 2.06
N HIS A 153 -22.64 -9.75 2.67
CA HIS A 153 -23.08 -10.23 3.98
C HIS A 153 -22.74 -9.27 5.14
N LEU A 154 -21.69 -8.46 5.01
CA LEU A 154 -21.28 -7.55 6.07
C LEU A 154 -22.38 -6.51 6.41
N PRO A 155 -22.48 -6.09 7.69
CA PRO A 155 -23.32 -4.97 8.08
C PRO A 155 -23.07 -3.73 7.23
N SER A 156 -24.12 -2.98 6.91
CA SER A 156 -24.07 -1.88 5.93
C SER A 156 -22.99 -0.84 6.22
N ARG A 157 -22.75 -0.54 7.51
CA ARG A 157 -21.69 0.37 7.95
C ARG A 157 -20.30 -0.20 7.68
N THR A 158 -20.04 -1.43 8.10
CA THR A 158 -18.76 -2.11 7.90
C THR A 158 -18.45 -2.27 6.42
N ARG A 159 -19.44 -2.70 5.63
CA ARG A 159 -19.33 -2.84 4.17
C ARG A 159 -18.91 -1.53 3.50
N LYS A 160 -19.55 -0.41 3.84
CA LYS A 160 -19.21 0.91 3.29
C LYS A 160 -17.78 1.31 3.63
N LEU A 161 -17.38 1.17 4.89
CA LEU A 161 -16.01 1.51 5.32
C LEU A 161 -14.98 0.62 4.62
N PHE A 162 -15.25 -0.68 4.51
CA PHE A 162 -14.36 -1.63 3.84
C PHE A 162 -14.16 -1.29 2.36
N LEU A 163 -15.25 -0.96 1.65
CA LEU A 163 -15.19 -0.57 0.24
C LEU A 163 -14.47 0.77 0.04
N ILE A 164 -14.72 1.77 0.90
CA ILE A 164 -14.05 3.06 0.82
C ILE A 164 -12.55 2.91 1.11
N SER A 165 -12.19 2.23 2.21
CA SER A 165 -10.78 2.00 2.58
C SER A 165 -10.05 1.16 1.53
N GLY A 166 -10.67 0.10 1.02
CA GLY A 166 -10.10 -0.72 -0.05
C GLY A 166 -9.92 0.07 -1.35
N GLY A 167 -10.90 0.90 -1.72
CA GLY A 167 -10.79 1.79 -2.88
C GLY A 167 -9.65 2.80 -2.73
N ILE A 168 -9.52 3.44 -1.57
CA ILE A 168 -8.42 4.37 -1.28
C ILE A 168 -7.06 3.66 -1.37
N TYR A 169 -6.93 2.46 -0.78
CA TYR A 169 -5.70 1.69 -0.81
C TYR A 169 -5.31 1.28 -2.24
N VAL A 170 -6.25 0.73 -3.02
CA VAL A 170 -5.99 0.29 -4.41
C VAL A 170 -5.67 1.48 -5.31
N LEU A 171 -6.39 2.60 -5.18
CA LEU A 171 -6.09 3.82 -5.95
C LEU A 171 -4.73 4.40 -5.55
N GLY A 172 -4.39 4.34 -4.27
CA GLY A 172 -3.07 4.73 -3.76
C GLY A 172 -1.95 3.87 -4.32
N ALA A 173 -2.10 2.55 -4.29
CA ALA A 173 -1.07 1.61 -4.76
C ALA A 173 -1.02 1.56 -6.31
N LEU A 174 -2.06 1.07 -6.98
CA LEU A 174 -2.03 0.89 -8.44
C LEU A 174 -2.25 2.20 -9.21
N GLY A 175 -3.11 3.08 -8.70
CA GLY A 175 -3.46 4.31 -9.39
C GLY A 175 -2.30 5.31 -9.42
N MET A 176 -1.66 5.55 -8.26
CA MET A 176 -0.51 6.44 -8.19
C MET A 176 0.67 5.87 -8.97
N GLU A 177 0.94 4.56 -8.85
CA GLU A 177 1.98 3.88 -9.61
C GLU A 177 1.79 4.03 -11.13
N ALA A 178 0.57 3.76 -11.63
CA ALA A 178 0.26 3.92 -13.05
C ALA A 178 0.46 5.37 -13.52
N THR A 179 0.05 6.35 -12.70
CA THR A 179 0.27 7.77 -13.03
C THR A 179 1.74 8.16 -12.98
N GLY A 180 2.49 7.65 -11.99
CA GLY A 180 3.92 7.83 -11.81
C GLY A 180 4.69 7.27 -13.00
N GLY A 181 4.36 6.06 -13.45
CA GLY A 181 4.96 5.42 -14.62
C GLY A 181 4.79 6.26 -15.90
N LYS A 182 3.58 6.78 -16.14
CA LYS A 182 3.33 7.66 -17.29
C LYS A 182 4.13 8.97 -17.21
N ILE A 183 4.27 9.55 -16.02
CA ILE A 183 5.07 10.77 -15.81
C ILE A 183 6.55 10.45 -16.00
N ALA A 184 7.06 9.38 -15.41
CA ALA A 184 8.45 8.95 -15.52
C ALA A 184 8.86 8.75 -16.99
N GLU A 185 8.01 8.10 -17.80
CA GLU A 185 8.24 7.97 -19.24
C GLU A 185 8.31 9.33 -19.95
N ALA A 186 7.38 10.24 -19.67
CA ALA A 186 7.33 11.56 -20.33
C ALA A 186 8.57 12.42 -20.05
N TYR A 187 9.19 12.26 -18.88
CA TYR A 187 10.37 13.02 -18.46
C TYR A 187 11.69 12.24 -18.60
N GLY A 188 11.65 11.00 -19.11
CA GLY A 188 12.85 10.19 -19.33
C GLY A 188 13.47 9.63 -18.05
N TYR A 189 12.72 9.55 -16.96
CA TYR A 189 13.12 8.80 -15.77
C TYR A 189 12.85 7.31 -16.04
N GLU A 190 13.87 6.46 -15.87
CA GLU A 190 13.71 5.01 -16.00
C GLU A 190 12.84 4.45 -14.89
#